data_AF-A0A943K5W9-F1
#
_entry.id   AF-A0A943K5W9-F1
#
_cell.length_a   1.000
_cell.length_b   1.000
_cell.length_c   1.000
_cell.angle_alpha   90.00
_cell.angle_beta   90.00
_cell.angle_gamma   90.00
#
_symmetry.space_group_name_H-M   'P 1'
#
loop_
_entity.id
_entity.type
_entity.pdbx_description
1 polymer ?
#
loop_
_entity_poly.entity_id
_entity_poly.type
_entity_poly.pdbx_seq_one_letter_code
_entity_poly.pdbx_strand_id
1 'polypeptide(L)'
;MKTKKILSLATSAILLSSLSAMAACGKKPNPDAEGRTEIVFLADAGATSKPAFEKMVKAYNEGQGKTDGVYVTLKPSSGVSTKGENYFKQSSRNAPNVMMVSDQVYRQYAISTDRSSADGMGYFLNLNNYVAQDKDFDLSSFPVSASNTFRLTYSETEKNVAGAGQDIRGIPFAADMQVNYFNKTAFKNAGINVISCEEKALAEKYPNLQPHGYAEYATAPFEGAESSVNLAGETVYKVFNNRIAMNWEEQRYLFKCFTKDYNASSPTKYGYVSEYWFNYGWSVGGDVVQYNGEKYDFTLTDTSKNYLATKAVTVNGKSYAAGEIIEYEDKKAASSVDGLYELPSMYEALCEFLKLSVRTDRSVDAGMNGYGISEPDVSNVVNGLFTGNTAMGRGVFGNLPDSFSQSQKIADFDMCLSEQYREYEGGSTYQKEGKSGFANEYLKVIGKTYDGEAYTGELKKVNGTAIVGASTGAASTSVALVIPSNSDSSLWQASWNFISWASGTDGQTYLAESKTYIPANTSVAFSDAFLKNESVSSGYDIWVAAQNYQNYGVGDWGYFEDGSWVTNWSIDFNSKVRYGTMTVTSFSEKHSQSAANATNAMLTRIVRK
;
A
#
# COMPACT_ATOMS: atom_id res chain seq x y z
N MET A 1 54.96 -68.58 -54.57
CA MET A 1 54.22 -69.28 -53.48
C MET A 1 53.50 -68.24 -52.61
N LYS A 2 52.32 -68.58 -52.06
CA LYS A 2 51.63 -68.04 -50.83
C LYS A 2 51.85 -66.54 -50.46
N THR A 3 50.89 -65.60 -50.61
CA THR A 3 49.69 -65.28 -49.76
C THR A 3 49.99 -64.84 -48.31
N LYS A 4 49.35 -63.87 -47.63
CA LYS A 4 48.22 -62.88 -47.83
C LYS A 4 48.69 -61.49 -47.26
N LYS A 5 47.98 -60.35 -47.10
CA LYS A 5 46.66 -59.68 -47.39
C LYS A 5 46.97 -58.14 -47.29
N ILE A 6 46.28 -57.10 -47.78
CA ILE A 6 44.93 -56.79 -48.35
C ILE A 6 43.78 -56.57 -47.33
N LEU A 7 43.57 -55.32 -46.89
CA LEU A 7 42.31 -54.56 -47.10
C LEU A 7 42.53 -53.02 -47.03
N SER A 8 41.68 -52.24 -47.71
CA SER A 8 41.74 -50.76 -47.84
C SER A 8 40.35 -50.17 -48.07
N LEU A 9 40.22 -48.83 -47.93
CA LEU A 9 39.21 -47.84 -48.42
C LEU A 9 39.11 -46.72 -47.35
N ALA A 10 39.43 -45.43 -47.56
CA ALA A 10 39.23 -44.44 -48.66
C ALA A 10 37.97 -43.58 -48.48
N THR A 11 38.01 -42.33 -48.99
CA THR A 11 37.36 -41.17 -48.33
C THR A 11 36.54 -40.29 -49.29
N SER A 12 35.45 -39.69 -48.76
CA SER A 12 34.73 -38.50 -49.31
C SER A 12 33.96 -38.73 -50.64
N ALA A 13 32.88 -38.00 -51.00
CA ALA A 13 32.36 -36.73 -50.47
C ALA A 13 30.86 -36.45 -50.85
N ILE A 14 30.15 -35.71 -49.97
CA ILE A 14 29.24 -34.57 -50.28
C ILE A 14 27.80 -34.78 -50.86
N LEU A 15 26.85 -34.06 -50.22
CA LEU A 15 25.49 -33.57 -50.60
C LEU A 15 24.20 -34.46 -50.57
N LEU A 16 23.20 -33.87 -49.89
CA LEU A 16 21.73 -33.94 -50.08
C LEU A 16 20.97 -35.28 -50.01
N SER A 17 20.32 -35.52 -48.85
CA SER A 17 18.85 -35.59 -48.73
C SER A 17 18.39 -35.72 -47.26
N SER A 18 17.08 -35.53 -47.02
CA SER A 18 16.35 -35.62 -45.74
C SER A 18 16.83 -34.75 -44.56
N LEU A 19 16.02 -33.73 -44.23
CA LEU A 19 15.93 -33.22 -42.86
C LEU A 19 15.21 -34.26 -41.99
N SER A 20 15.74 -34.59 -40.80
CA SER A 20 14.95 -35.19 -39.72
C SER A 20 15.65 -35.10 -38.36
N ALA A 21 14.99 -34.44 -37.40
CA ALA A 21 15.14 -34.60 -35.95
C ALA A 21 16.53 -34.95 -35.36
N MET A 22 17.32 -33.92 -35.02
CA MET A 22 18.24 -33.99 -33.87
C MET A 22 17.47 -33.53 -32.63
N ALA A 23 17.33 -34.40 -31.64
CA ALA A 23 16.43 -34.17 -30.50
C ALA A 23 17.02 -33.20 -29.45
N ALA A 24 16.22 -32.24 -29.00
CA ALA A 24 16.44 -31.55 -27.73
C ALA A 24 15.93 -32.43 -26.57
N CYS A 25 16.67 -32.48 -25.46
CA CYS A 25 16.35 -33.37 -24.35
C CYS A 25 15.13 -32.93 -23.54
N GLY A 26 14.18 -33.83 -23.33
CA GLY A 26 13.71 -34.11 -21.96
C GLY A 26 12.41 -33.47 -21.46
N LYS A 27 11.61 -32.78 -22.28
CA LYS A 27 10.16 -32.65 -22.03
C LYS A 27 9.41 -33.61 -22.95
N LYS A 28 8.34 -34.26 -22.45
CA LYS A 28 7.27 -34.71 -23.34
C LYS A 28 6.58 -33.46 -23.89
N PRO A 29 6.24 -33.36 -25.18
CA PRO A 29 5.38 -32.30 -25.68
C PRO A 29 4.08 -32.27 -24.87
N ASN A 30 3.65 -31.09 -24.43
CA ASN A 30 2.32 -30.92 -23.88
C ASN A 30 1.33 -30.88 -25.06
N PRO A 31 0.37 -31.82 -25.20
CA PRO A 31 -0.57 -31.82 -26.33
C PRO A 31 -1.37 -30.52 -26.43
N ASP A 32 -1.73 -29.92 -25.29
CA ASP A 32 -2.52 -28.69 -25.23
C ASP A 32 -1.74 -27.45 -25.70
N ALA A 33 -0.41 -27.57 -25.84
CA ALA A 33 0.50 -26.55 -26.36
C ALA A 33 0.94 -26.80 -27.81
N GLU A 34 0.40 -27.82 -28.50
CA GLU A 34 0.79 -28.12 -29.88
C GLU A 34 0.51 -26.93 -30.81
N GLY A 35 1.50 -26.59 -31.65
CA GLY A 35 1.45 -25.42 -32.54
C GLY A 35 1.61 -24.06 -31.86
N ARG A 36 1.88 -23.99 -30.54
CA ARG A 36 2.00 -22.74 -29.78
C ARG A 36 3.35 -22.57 -29.07
N THR A 37 3.69 -21.31 -28.80
CA THR A 37 4.86 -20.89 -28.04
C THR A 37 4.63 -21.12 -26.55
N GLU A 38 5.32 -22.10 -25.94
CA GLU A 38 5.24 -22.33 -24.49
C GLU A 38 6.06 -21.28 -23.72
N ILE A 39 5.43 -20.59 -22.77
CA ILE A 39 6.10 -19.74 -21.78
C ILE A 39 5.80 -20.22 -20.35
N VAL A 40 6.71 -19.94 -19.42
CA VAL A 40 6.58 -20.26 -18.00
C VAL A 40 6.24 -19.01 -17.20
N PHE A 41 5.09 -19.02 -16.52
CA PHE A 41 4.72 -18.01 -15.53
C PHE A 41 5.00 -18.54 -14.12
N LEU A 42 5.92 -17.91 -13.39
CA LEU A 42 6.23 -18.21 -11.99
C LEU A 42 5.50 -17.22 -11.08
N ALA A 43 4.44 -17.69 -10.45
CA ALA A 43 3.50 -16.87 -9.68
C ALA A 43 3.68 -17.08 -8.17
N ASP A 44 3.56 -16.00 -7.40
CA ASP A 44 3.45 -16.09 -5.94
C ASP A 44 2.00 -16.45 -5.56
N ALA A 45 1.80 -17.74 -5.31
CA ALA A 45 0.47 -18.33 -5.22
C ALA A 45 0.44 -19.43 -4.15
N GLY A 46 0.00 -19.05 -2.95
CA GLY A 46 -0.26 -19.95 -1.83
C GLY A 46 -1.61 -20.66 -1.96
N ALA A 47 -1.99 -21.46 -0.95
CA ALA A 47 -3.23 -22.25 -0.99
C ALA A 47 -4.52 -21.40 -1.15
N THR A 48 -4.49 -20.16 -0.65
CA THR A 48 -5.60 -19.20 -0.64
C THR A 48 -5.75 -18.38 -1.93
N SER A 49 -4.71 -18.31 -2.77
CA SER A 49 -4.73 -17.57 -4.05
C SER A 49 -4.56 -18.46 -5.28
N LYS A 50 -3.83 -19.58 -5.17
CA LYS A 50 -3.54 -20.51 -6.27
C LYS A 50 -4.74 -20.87 -7.18
N PRO A 51 -5.95 -21.17 -6.68
CA PRO A 51 -7.09 -21.52 -7.55
C PRO A 51 -7.48 -20.42 -8.54
N ALA A 52 -7.31 -19.15 -8.16
CA ALA A 52 -7.54 -17.99 -9.03
C ALA A 52 -6.52 -17.95 -10.18
N PHE A 53 -5.24 -18.19 -9.89
CA PHE A 53 -4.18 -18.26 -10.88
C PHE A 53 -4.33 -19.46 -11.84
N GLU A 54 -4.74 -20.62 -11.34
CA GLU A 54 -5.04 -21.80 -12.18
C GLU A 54 -6.22 -21.53 -13.13
N LYS A 55 -7.27 -20.85 -12.66
CA LYS A 55 -8.38 -20.38 -13.52
C LYS A 55 -7.91 -19.37 -14.57
N MET A 56 -7.17 -18.34 -14.16
CA MET A 56 -6.66 -17.27 -15.03
C MET A 56 -5.82 -17.83 -16.19
N VAL A 57 -4.85 -18.71 -15.88
CA VAL A 57 -3.99 -19.32 -16.90
C VAL A 57 -4.75 -20.30 -17.79
N LYS A 58 -5.72 -21.05 -17.24
CA LYS A 58 -6.62 -21.89 -18.05
C LYS A 58 -7.44 -21.06 -19.04
N ALA A 59 -8.02 -19.95 -18.58
CA ALA A 59 -8.82 -19.05 -19.41
C ALA A 59 -8.00 -18.42 -20.55
N TYR A 60 -6.77 -17.96 -20.27
CA TYR A 60 -5.85 -17.51 -21.32
C TYR A 60 -5.55 -18.64 -22.33
N ASN A 61 -5.13 -19.82 -21.85
CA ASN A 61 -4.74 -20.95 -22.71
C ASN A 61 -5.89 -21.49 -23.57
N GLU A 62 -7.14 -21.34 -23.14
CA GLU A 62 -8.35 -21.75 -23.86
C GLU A 62 -8.96 -20.63 -24.72
N GLY A 63 -8.72 -19.37 -24.36
CA GLY A 63 -9.17 -18.16 -25.05
C GLY A 63 -8.01 -17.44 -25.76
N GLN A 64 -7.62 -16.28 -25.23
CA GLN A 64 -6.71 -15.32 -25.89
C GLN A 64 -5.37 -15.91 -26.34
N GLY A 65 -4.77 -16.83 -25.58
CA GLY A 65 -3.54 -17.54 -25.96
C GLY A 65 -3.66 -18.37 -27.25
N LYS A 66 -4.86 -18.68 -27.74
CA LYS A 66 -5.04 -19.26 -29.08
C LYS A 66 -4.92 -18.21 -30.19
N THR A 67 -5.40 -16.99 -29.94
CA THR A 67 -5.23 -15.82 -30.83
C THR A 67 -3.76 -15.43 -30.90
N ASP A 68 -3.09 -15.37 -29.74
CA ASP A 68 -1.70 -14.94 -29.62
C ASP A 68 -0.68 -16.01 -30.04
N GLY A 69 -1.12 -17.26 -30.22
CA GLY A 69 -0.24 -18.40 -30.47
C GLY A 69 0.61 -18.82 -29.26
N VAL A 70 0.18 -18.51 -28.04
CA VAL A 70 0.92 -18.72 -26.77
C VAL A 70 0.25 -19.80 -25.90
N TYR A 71 1.07 -20.58 -25.20
CA TYR A 71 0.63 -21.45 -24.11
C TYR A 71 1.41 -21.10 -22.82
N VAL A 72 0.71 -20.90 -21.71
CA VAL A 72 1.29 -20.55 -20.42
C VAL A 72 1.31 -21.76 -19.48
N THR A 73 2.50 -22.18 -19.09
CA THR A 73 2.72 -23.17 -18.04
C THR A 73 2.88 -22.43 -16.69
N LEU A 74 1.83 -22.48 -15.86
CA LEU A 74 1.86 -21.92 -14.50
C LEU A 74 2.77 -22.75 -13.57
N LYS A 75 3.65 -22.07 -12.84
CA LYS A 75 4.39 -22.60 -11.69
C LYS A 75 3.99 -21.77 -10.45
N PRO A 76 3.04 -22.24 -9.61
CA PRO A 76 2.70 -21.55 -8.38
C PRO A 76 3.73 -21.87 -7.28
N SER A 77 4.25 -20.86 -6.59
CA SER A 77 5.22 -21.01 -5.50
C SER A 77 5.06 -19.92 -4.45
N SER A 78 4.76 -20.29 -3.20
CA SER A 78 4.57 -19.32 -2.11
C SER A 78 5.88 -18.61 -1.72
N GLY A 79 5.84 -17.29 -1.61
CA GLY A 79 6.95 -16.43 -1.20
C GLY A 79 7.98 -16.15 -2.29
N VAL A 80 7.72 -16.51 -3.56
CA VAL A 80 8.65 -16.29 -4.66
C VAL A 80 8.79 -14.82 -5.06
N SER A 81 7.80 -13.98 -4.77
CA SER A 81 7.83 -12.54 -5.07
C SER A 81 8.87 -11.76 -4.28
N THR A 82 9.29 -12.28 -3.11
CA THR A 82 10.31 -11.67 -2.22
C THR A 82 11.61 -12.47 -2.14
N LYS A 83 11.62 -13.71 -2.64
CA LYS A 83 12.76 -14.66 -2.54
C LYS A 83 13.19 -15.24 -3.89
N GLY A 84 12.71 -14.64 -4.98
CA GLY A 84 12.86 -15.11 -6.36
C GLY A 84 14.19 -14.81 -7.04
N GLU A 85 15.10 -14.08 -6.40
CA GLU A 85 16.36 -13.58 -7.00
C GLU A 85 17.15 -14.66 -7.79
N ASN A 86 17.20 -15.90 -7.28
CA ASN A 86 17.90 -17.02 -7.91
C ASN A 86 17.30 -17.50 -9.25
N TYR A 87 16.16 -16.98 -9.71
CA TYR A 87 15.61 -17.25 -11.04
C TYR A 87 16.19 -16.34 -12.13
N PHE A 88 16.60 -15.11 -11.77
CA PHE A 88 17.25 -14.15 -12.68
C PHE A 88 18.72 -14.50 -12.96
N LYS A 89 19.31 -15.39 -12.14
CA LYS A 89 20.69 -15.90 -12.25
C LYS A 89 20.79 -17.24 -13.02
N GLN A 90 19.70 -17.66 -13.68
CA GLN A 90 19.63 -18.92 -14.44
C GLN A 90 19.93 -18.72 -15.92
N SER A 91 20.28 -19.80 -16.63
CA SER A 91 20.31 -19.78 -18.09
C SER A 91 18.90 -19.66 -18.68
N SER A 92 18.80 -19.06 -19.86
CA SER A 92 17.54 -18.77 -20.59
C SER A 92 16.63 -19.97 -20.81
N ARG A 93 17.17 -21.20 -20.84
CA ARG A 93 16.40 -22.45 -20.92
C ARG A 93 15.64 -22.81 -19.64
N ASN A 94 16.12 -22.34 -18.49
CA ASN A 94 15.62 -22.70 -17.16
C ASN A 94 14.86 -21.55 -16.49
N ALA A 95 15.26 -20.31 -16.78
CA ALA A 95 14.60 -19.10 -16.34
C ALA A 95 13.09 -19.10 -16.68
N PRO A 96 12.22 -18.62 -15.79
CA PRO A 96 10.83 -18.34 -16.14
C PRO A 96 10.75 -17.16 -17.10
N ASN A 97 9.64 -17.06 -17.83
CA ASN A 97 9.43 -16.04 -18.86
C ASN A 97 8.62 -14.84 -18.33
N VAL A 98 7.81 -15.08 -17.29
CA VAL A 98 7.09 -14.06 -16.51
C VAL A 98 7.24 -14.41 -15.03
N MET A 99 7.49 -13.40 -14.18
CA MET A 99 7.56 -13.55 -12.72
C MET A 99 6.70 -12.51 -12.01
N MET A 100 6.12 -12.90 -10.87
CA MET A 100 5.66 -11.94 -9.85
C MET A 100 6.85 -11.48 -9.00
N VAL A 101 6.99 -10.16 -8.78
CA VAL A 101 7.99 -9.56 -7.88
C VAL A 101 7.33 -8.50 -6.99
N SER A 102 7.65 -8.52 -5.69
CA SER A 102 7.14 -7.59 -4.68
C SER A 102 7.97 -6.31 -4.62
N ASP A 103 7.30 -5.18 -4.39
CA ASP A 103 7.85 -3.88 -4.04
C ASP A 103 8.93 -3.90 -2.94
N GLN A 104 8.86 -4.83 -1.99
CA GLN A 104 9.88 -5.05 -0.95
C GLN A 104 11.29 -5.36 -1.50
N VAL A 105 11.39 -5.98 -2.68
CA VAL A 105 12.66 -6.38 -3.31
C VAL A 105 12.80 -5.91 -4.76
N TYR A 106 11.74 -5.30 -5.32
CA TYR A 106 11.67 -4.89 -6.72
C TYR A 106 12.85 -4.01 -7.13
N ARG A 107 13.18 -3.00 -6.32
CA ARG A 107 14.30 -2.08 -6.59
C ARG A 107 15.65 -2.80 -6.54
N GLN A 108 15.85 -3.71 -5.58
CA GLN A 108 17.04 -4.56 -5.52
C GLN A 108 17.24 -5.35 -6.81
N TYR A 109 16.21 -6.05 -7.24
CA TYR A 109 16.29 -6.93 -8.41
C TYR A 109 16.41 -6.11 -9.70
N ALA A 110 15.69 -4.98 -9.82
CA ALA A 110 15.73 -4.11 -10.99
C ALA A 110 17.12 -3.53 -11.29
N ILE A 111 17.94 -3.24 -10.26
CA ILE A 111 19.31 -2.74 -10.43
C ILE A 111 20.37 -3.85 -10.38
N SER A 112 19.98 -5.09 -10.04
CA SER A 112 20.91 -6.21 -9.98
C SER A 112 21.23 -6.71 -11.39
N THR A 113 22.47 -7.15 -11.58
CA THR A 113 22.95 -7.70 -12.86
C THR A 113 23.95 -8.83 -12.61
N ASP A 114 24.08 -9.73 -13.57
CA ASP A 114 25.08 -10.79 -13.62
C ASP A 114 25.38 -11.17 -15.08
N ARG A 115 26.29 -12.13 -15.29
CA ARG A 115 26.63 -12.69 -16.62
C ARG A 115 25.47 -13.35 -17.39
N SER A 116 24.30 -13.48 -16.79
CA SER A 116 23.09 -14.10 -17.35
C SER A 116 22.08 -13.04 -17.79
N SER A 117 22.25 -11.80 -17.33
CA SER A 117 21.41 -10.64 -17.62
C SER A 117 21.64 -10.12 -19.04
N ALA A 118 20.62 -9.50 -19.64
CA ALA A 118 20.79 -8.85 -20.95
C ALA A 118 21.50 -7.48 -20.82
N ASP A 119 22.39 -7.18 -21.77
CA ASP A 119 23.21 -5.97 -21.82
C ASP A 119 22.38 -4.69 -21.57
N GLY A 120 22.75 -3.91 -20.55
CA GLY A 120 22.08 -2.65 -20.21
C GLY A 120 20.67 -2.78 -19.61
N MET A 121 20.26 -3.96 -19.15
CA MET A 121 18.90 -4.18 -18.62
C MET A 121 18.79 -4.48 -17.11
N GLY A 122 19.88 -4.88 -16.45
CA GLY A 122 19.76 -5.53 -15.14
C GLY A 122 18.91 -6.81 -15.24
N TYR A 123 18.26 -7.25 -14.16
CA TYR A 123 17.42 -8.45 -14.18
C TYR A 123 16.06 -8.28 -14.88
N PHE A 124 15.59 -7.05 -15.17
CA PHE A 124 14.26 -6.80 -15.75
C PHE A 124 14.33 -6.14 -17.13
N LEU A 125 13.63 -6.74 -18.10
CA LEU A 125 13.43 -6.16 -19.44
C LEU A 125 12.73 -4.78 -19.36
N ASN A 126 13.17 -3.83 -20.19
CA ASN A 126 12.46 -2.57 -20.39
C ASN A 126 11.19 -2.80 -21.24
N LEU A 127 10.03 -2.49 -20.67
CA LEU A 127 8.71 -2.76 -21.25
C LEU A 127 8.14 -1.58 -22.07
N ASN A 128 8.80 -0.40 -22.08
CA ASN A 128 8.30 0.82 -22.74
C ASN A 128 7.86 0.55 -24.20
N ASN A 129 8.68 -0.17 -24.97
CA ASN A 129 8.41 -0.44 -26.38
C ASN A 129 7.23 -1.38 -26.60
N TYR A 130 6.95 -2.30 -25.66
CA TYR A 130 5.80 -3.19 -25.73
C TYR A 130 4.52 -2.43 -25.39
N VAL A 131 4.53 -1.69 -24.28
CA VAL A 131 3.44 -0.78 -23.85
C VAL A 131 3.09 0.27 -24.91
N ALA A 132 4.06 0.75 -25.68
CA ALA A 132 3.83 1.73 -26.74
C ALA A 132 3.35 1.13 -28.09
N GLN A 133 3.42 -0.20 -28.26
CA GLN A 133 2.98 -0.90 -29.48
C GLN A 133 1.66 -1.63 -29.29
N ASP A 134 1.41 -2.12 -28.08
CA ASP A 134 0.12 -2.66 -27.64
C ASP A 134 -0.91 -1.52 -27.54
N LYS A 135 -2.03 -1.66 -28.26
CA LYS A 135 -3.10 -0.64 -28.33
C LYS A 135 -4.28 -0.96 -27.42
N ASP A 136 -4.33 -2.18 -26.92
CA ASP A 136 -5.41 -2.69 -26.08
C ASP A 136 -5.00 -2.65 -24.59
N PHE A 137 -3.69 -2.48 -24.31
CA PHE A 137 -3.14 -2.22 -22.99
C PHE A 137 -3.22 -0.74 -22.56
N ASP A 138 -3.96 -0.46 -21.48
CA ASP A 138 -4.06 0.86 -20.87
C ASP A 138 -3.40 0.93 -19.49
N LEU A 139 -2.26 1.63 -19.38
CA LEU A 139 -1.56 1.85 -18.11
C LEU A 139 -2.32 2.81 -17.16
N SER A 140 -3.28 3.60 -17.65
CA SER A 140 -4.12 4.45 -16.79
C SER A 140 -5.19 3.66 -16.03
N SER A 141 -5.37 2.37 -16.35
CA SER A 141 -6.25 1.45 -15.63
C SER A 141 -5.70 0.98 -14.27
N PHE A 142 -4.47 1.35 -13.89
CA PHE A 142 -3.83 1.02 -12.62
C PHE A 142 -3.60 2.27 -11.74
N PRO A 143 -3.53 2.15 -10.40
CA PRO A 143 -3.12 3.23 -9.52
C PRO A 143 -1.80 3.87 -9.95
N VAL A 144 -1.77 5.21 -10.08
CA VAL A 144 -0.60 5.95 -10.58
C VAL A 144 0.64 5.71 -9.70
N SER A 145 0.47 5.61 -8.38
CA SER A 145 1.58 5.33 -7.45
C SER A 145 2.12 3.89 -7.55
N ALA A 146 1.26 2.90 -7.86
CA ALA A 146 1.70 1.54 -8.15
C ALA A 146 2.48 1.50 -9.48
N SER A 147 1.95 2.15 -10.52
CA SER A 147 2.63 2.32 -11.80
C SER A 147 3.98 3.03 -11.69
N ASN A 148 4.11 4.02 -10.79
CA ASN A 148 5.37 4.70 -10.53
C ASN A 148 6.35 3.85 -9.71
N THR A 149 5.87 3.04 -8.76
CA THR A 149 6.75 2.16 -7.96
C THR A 149 7.46 1.12 -8.83
N PHE A 150 6.80 0.62 -9.88
CA PHE A 150 7.36 -0.37 -10.81
C PHE A 150 8.03 0.25 -12.06
N ARG A 151 8.56 1.47 -11.91
CA ARG A 151 9.40 2.15 -12.91
C ARG A 151 10.82 2.40 -12.39
N LEU A 152 11.82 2.08 -13.20
CA LEU A 152 13.24 2.32 -12.92
C LEU A 152 14.05 2.43 -14.21
N THR A 153 14.77 3.54 -14.39
CA THR A 153 15.79 3.72 -15.42
C THR A 153 17.13 3.19 -14.88
N TYR A 154 17.71 2.24 -15.60
CA TYR A 154 18.88 1.46 -15.17
C TYR A 154 20.21 2.15 -15.49
N SER A 155 21.21 2.01 -14.61
CA SER A 155 22.59 2.43 -14.86
C SER A 155 23.60 1.53 -14.14
N GLU A 156 24.72 1.26 -14.83
CA GLU A 156 25.87 0.51 -14.30
C GLU A 156 26.93 1.42 -13.65
N THR A 157 26.94 2.71 -14.00
CA THR A 157 28.01 3.66 -13.60
C THR A 157 27.51 4.83 -12.75
N GLU A 158 26.22 5.15 -12.85
CA GLU A 158 25.57 6.26 -12.13
C GLU A 158 24.50 5.72 -11.17
N LYS A 159 23.92 6.59 -10.34
CA LYS A 159 22.72 6.19 -9.58
C LYS A 159 21.57 5.84 -10.51
N ASN A 160 20.92 4.73 -10.22
CA ASN A 160 19.69 4.30 -10.85
C ASN A 160 18.55 5.25 -10.44
N VAL A 161 17.55 5.46 -11.29
CA VAL A 161 16.45 6.39 -11.00
C VAL A 161 15.13 5.66 -11.07
N ALA A 162 14.39 5.62 -9.97
CA ALA A 162 13.10 4.95 -9.81
C ALA A 162 11.95 5.97 -9.68
N GLY A 163 10.72 5.56 -10.01
CA GLY A 163 9.53 6.39 -9.81
C GLY A 163 8.98 7.04 -11.09
N ALA A 164 8.41 8.23 -10.93
CA ALA A 164 7.71 8.93 -12.00
C ALA A 164 8.60 9.22 -13.22
N GLY A 165 8.05 9.04 -14.41
CA GLY A 165 8.74 9.26 -15.69
C GLY A 165 9.82 8.24 -16.09
N GLN A 166 10.18 7.29 -15.22
CA GLN A 166 11.27 6.32 -15.47
C GLN A 166 10.78 5.11 -16.29
N ASP A 167 11.70 4.30 -16.82
CA ASP A 167 11.37 3.12 -17.65
C ASP A 167 10.40 2.16 -16.94
N ILE A 168 9.40 1.65 -17.66
CA ILE A 168 8.53 0.57 -17.19
C ILE A 168 9.34 -0.72 -17.16
N ARG A 169 9.49 -1.35 -15.98
CA ARG A 169 10.16 -2.66 -15.83
C ARG A 169 9.32 -3.71 -15.09
N GLY A 170 8.18 -3.30 -14.54
CA GLY A 170 7.09 -4.19 -14.14
C GLY A 170 5.72 -3.55 -14.38
N ILE A 171 4.71 -4.37 -14.62
CA ILE A 171 3.30 -3.95 -14.71
C ILE A 171 2.61 -4.23 -13.38
N PRO A 172 1.93 -3.26 -12.73
CA PRO A 172 1.16 -3.50 -11.51
C PRO A 172 0.15 -4.65 -11.71
N PHE A 173 0.07 -5.57 -10.76
CA PHE A 173 -0.74 -6.77 -10.92
C PHE A 173 -1.61 -7.12 -9.71
N ALA A 174 -1.09 -6.99 -8.49
CA ALA A 174 -1.77 -7.38 -7.26
C ALA A 174 -1.23 -6.61 -6.04
N ALA A 175 -2.04 -6.43 -4.99
CA ALA A 175 -1.52 -6.04 -3.67
C ALA A 175 -2.27 -6.69 -2.50
N ASP A 176 -1.58 -6.83 -1.37
CA ASP A 176 -2.15 -7.04 -0.05
C ASP A 176 -2.02 -5.73 0.74
N MET A 177 -3.10 -4.95 0.80
CA MET A 177 -3.11 -3.62 1.40
C MET A 177 -3.33 -3.66 2.90
N GLN A 178 -2.70 -2.75 3.64
CA GLN A 178 -3.04 -2.52 5.04
C GLN A 178 -4.46 -1.94 5.16
N VAL A 179 -5.18 -2.36 6.19
CA VAL A 179 -6.54 -1.90 6.53
C VAL A 179 -6.69 -1.75 8.04
N ASN A 180 -7.56 -0.84 8.49
CA ASN A 180 -7.97 -0.78 9.89
C ASN A 180 -9.14 -1.75 10.09
N TYR A 181 -8.94 -2.80 10.88
CA TYR A 181 -10.04 -3.66 11.32
C TYR A 181 -10.70 -3.07 12.57
N PHE A 182 -12.03 -3.15 12.67
CA PHE A 182 -12.79 -2.71 13.85
C PHE A 182 -13.87 -3.71 14.26
N ASN A 183 -14.21 -3.73 15.54
CA ASN A 183 -15.22 -4.63 16.11
C ASN A 183 -16.64 -3.99 16.03
N LYS A 184 -17.42 -4.34 15.01
CA LYS A 184 -18.84 -3.96 14.84
C LYS A 184 -19.69 -4.20 16.09
N THR A 185 -19.49 -5.33 16.77
CA THR A 185 -20.27 -5.68 17.96
C THR A 185 -19.94 -4.76 19.14
N ALA A 186 -18.67 -4.38 19.33
CA ALA A 186 -18.27 -3.38 20.33
C ALA A 186 -18.79 -1.98 19.97
N PHE A 187 -18.78 -1.59 18.69
CA PHE A 187 -19.32 -0.32 18.20
C PHE A 187 -20.83 -0.22 18.44
N LYS A 188 -21.59 -1.27 18.11
CA LYS A 188 -23.02 -1.36 18.40
C LYS A 188 -23.29 -1.28 19.90
N ASN A 189 -22.54 -2.02 20.72
CA ASN A 189 -22.70 -1.99 22.18
C ASN A 189 -22.31 -0.64 22.81
N ALA A 190 -21.47 0.16 22.15
CA ALA A 190 -21.17 1.55 22.53
C ALA A 190 -22.23 2.58 22.04
N GLY A 191 -23.27 2.12 21.34
CA GLY A 191 -24.32 2.96 20.76
C GLY A 191 -23.81 3.83 19.61
N ILE A 192 -22.94 3.28 18.76
CA ILE A 192 -22.42 3.93 17.55
C ILE A 192 -23.18 3.41 16.33
N ASN A 193 -23.77 4.33 15.57
CA ASN A 193 -24.40 4.02 14.29
C ASN A 193 -23.31 3.86 13.22
N VAL A 194 -23.09 2.64 12.75
CA VAL A 194 -22.12 2.33 11.69
C VAL A 194 -22.82 2.44 10.32
N ILE A 195 -22.23 3.22 9.41
CA ILE A 195 -22.65 3.32 8.01
C ILE A 195 -21.47 3.09 7.06
N SER A 196 -21.78 2.84 5.78
CA SER A 196 -20.80 2.67 4.71
C SER A 196 -21.17 3.53 3.52
N CYS A 197 -20.67 4.77 3.50
CA CYS A 197 -20.96 5.72 2.42
C CYS A 197 -19.70 6.44 1.96
N GLU A 198 -19.38 6.31 0.67
CA GLU A 198 -18.29 7.07 0.04
C GLU A 198 -18.56 8.57 0.14
N GLU A 199 -17.52 9.36 0.43
CA GLU A 199 -17.63 10.80 0.70
C GLU A 199 -18.37 11.57 -0.42
N LYS A 200 -18.04 11.25 -1.68
CA LYS A 200 -18.66 11.83 -2.89
C LYS A 200 -20.18 11.57 -3.02
N ALA A 201 -20.72 10.60 -2.29
CA ALA A 201 -22.14 10.23 -2.29
C ALA A 201 -22.85 10.56 -0.96
N LEU A 202 -22.12 11.12 0.03
CA LEU A 202 -22.65 11.35 1.37
C LEU A 202 -23.80 12.37 1.37
N ALA A 203 -23.62 13.50 0.70
CA ALA A 203 -24.62 14.57 0.65
C ALA A 203 -25.93 14.17 -0.07
N GLU A 204 -25.89 13.15 -0.93
CA GLU A 204 -27.09 12.60 -1.59
C GLU A 204 -27.81 11.60 -0.69
N LYS A 205 -27.08 10.66 -0.09
CA LYS A 205 -27.65 9.54 0.68
C LYS A 205 -27.96 9.88 2.12
N TYR A 206 -27.23 10.84 2.69
CA TYR A 206 -27.28 11.24 4.10
C TYR A 206 -27.11 12.78 4.19
N PRO A 207 -28.08 13.58 3.72
CA PRO A 207 -27.92 15.03 3.51
C PRO A 207 -27.64 15.87 4.78
N ASN A 208 -27.79 15.30 5.99
CA ASN A 208 -27.44 15.96 7.25
C ASN A 208 -26.12 15.45 7.88
N LEU A 209 -25.39 14.56 7.20
CA LEU A 209 -24.06 14.11 7.64
C LEU A 209 -22.94 14.95 7.00
N GLN A 210 -21.98 15.34 7.82
CA GLN A 210 -20.71 15.93 7.41
C GLN A 210 -19.67 14.85 7.12
N PRO A 211 -18.64 15.12 6.29
CA PRO A 211 -17.68 14.13 5.78
C PRO A 211 -16.59 13.74 6.80
N HIS A 212 -17.02 13.23 7.95
CA HIS A 212 -16.18 12.64 9.00
C HIS A 212 -16.08 11.11 8.88
N GLY A 213 -15.01 10.53 9.42
CA GLY A 213 -14.96 9.10 9.72
C GLY A 213 -15.69 8.76 11.02
N TYR A 214 -15.63 9.63 12.03
CA TYR A 214 -16.46 9.58 13.25
C TYR A 214 -16.96 10.98 13.65
N ALA A 215 -18.25 11.10 13.97
CA ALA A 215 -18.83 12.35 14.50
C ALA A 215 -19.98 12.11 15.48
N GLU A 216 -20.26 13.12 16.30
CA GLU A 216 -21.40 13.13 17.23
C GLU A 216 -22.35 14.28 16.88
N TYR A 217 -23.65 14.00 16.78
CA TYR A 217 -24.68 14.97 16.38
C TYR A 217 -25.68 15.24 17.50
N ALA A 218 -26.15 16.48 17.64
CA ALA A 218 -27.13 16.88 18.65
C ALA A 218 -28.58 16.44 18.34
N THR A 219 -28.87 16.13 17.07
CA THR A 219 -30.16 15.66 16.55
C THR A 219 -29.94 14.46 15.63
N ALA A 220 -30.98 13.65 15.40
CA ALA A 220 -30.89 12.48 14.53
C ALA A 220 -30.52 12.90 13.09
N PRO A 221 -29.35 12.51 12.54
CA PRO A 221 -28.92 12.98 11.23
C PRO A 221 -29.55 12.20 10.07
N PHE A 222 -30.09 11.00 10.33
CA PHE A 222 -30.79 10.16 9.36
C PHE A 222 -31.86 9.29 10.04
N GLU A 223 -32.79 8.75 9.24
CA GLU A 223 -33.85 7.88 9.72
C GLU A 223 -33.28 6.59 10.33
N GLY A 224 -33.76 6.21 11.52
CA GLY A 224 -33.28 5.02 12.24
C GLY A 224 -31.96 5.21 13.00
N ALA A 225 -31.35 6.41 13.02
CA ALA A 225 -30.20 6.69 13.87
C ALA A 225 -30.58 6.58 15.36
N GLU A 226 -29.86 5.76 16.14
CA GLU A 226 -30.05 5.62 17.57
C GLU A 226 -29.18 6.62 18.36
N SER A 227 -29.76 7.24 19.40
CA SER A 227 -29.04 8.12 20.32
C SER A 227 -28.39 7.33 21.46
N SER A 228 -27.18 7.69 21.87
CA SER A 228 -26.52 7.13 23.05
C SER A 228 -25.76 8.19 23.85
N VAL A 229 -25.29 7.85 25.05
CA VAL A 229 -24.54 8.77 25.91
C VAL A 229 -23.06 8.79 25.48
N ASN A 230 -22.52 9.97 25.19
CA ASN A 230 -21.11 10.15 24.85
C ASN A 230 -20.19 10.16 26.08
N LEU A 231 -18.88 10.22 25.86
CA LEU A 231 -17.91 10.21 26.96
C LEU A 231 -18.02 11.46 27.85
N ALA A 232 -18.55 12.58 27.32
CA ALA A 232 -18.84 13.78 28.10
C ALA A 232 -20.08 13.67 29.00
N GLY A 233 -20.87 12.59 28.89
CA GLY A 233 -22.10 12.37 29.66
C GLY A 233 -23.37 12.94 29.01
N GLU A 234 -23.30 13.31 27.73
CA GLU A 234 -24.39 13.93 26.98
C GLU A 234 -25.09 12.92 26.07
N THR A 235 -26.40 13.07 25.85
CA THR A 235 -27.10 12.28 24.82
C THR A 235 -26.84 12.88 23.45
N VAL A 236 -26.35 12.06 22.52
CA VAL A 236 -25.98 12.43 21.14
C VAL A 236 -26.26 11.27 20.18
N TYR A 237 -26.21 11.53 18.88
CA TYR A 237 -26.19 10.49 17.85
C TYR A 237 -24.75 10.31 17.37
N LYS A 238 -24.11 9.21 17.80
CA LYS A 238 -22.74 8.85 17.37
C LYS A 238 -22.82 8.17 16.01
N VAL A 239 -22.03 8.63 15.04
CA VAL A 239 -21.99 8.09 13.68
C VAL A 239 -20.55 7.75 13.31
N PHE A 240 -20.35 6.55 12.79
CA PHE A 240 -19.07 6.08 12.24
C PHE A 240 -19.28 5.68 10.78
N ASN A 241 -18.51 6.26 9.87
CA ASN A 241 -18.55 5.93 8.45
C ASN A 241 -17.24 5.26 8.04
N ASN A 242 -17.26 3.94 7.86
CA ASN A 242 -16.04 3.17 7.59
C ASN A 242 -15.38 3.53 6.24
N ARG A 243 -16.12 4.18 5.33
CA ARG A 243 -15.67 4.65 4.00
C ARG A 243 -15.19 6.10 3.96
N ILE A 244 -15.05 6.77 5.11
CA ILE A 244 -14.38 8.07 5.21
C ILE A 244 -13.22 7.95 6.21
N ALA A 245 -12.08 8.54 5.85
CA ALA A 245 -10.91 8.54 6.70
C ALA A 245 -11.14 9.44 7.94
N MET A 246 -10.96 8.88 9.13
CA MET A 246 -10.94 9.68 10.35
C MET A 246 -9.73 10.61 10.38
N ASN A 247 -9.92 11.81 10.92
CA ASN A 247 -8.83 12.72 11.26
C ASN A 247 -8.14 12.30 12.58
N TRP A 248 -7.16 13.07 13.07
CA TRP A 248 -6.41 12.70 14.28
C TRP A 248 -7.25 12.87 15.57
N GLU A 249 -8.05 13.93 15.66
CA GLU A 249 -9.01 14.20 16.74
C GLU A 249 -10.05 13.09 16.87
N GLU A 250 -10.67 12.72 15.74
CA GLU A 250 -11.69 11.68 15.62
C GLU A 250 -11.18 10.33 16.14
N GLN A 251 -10.00 9.91 15.66
CA GLN A 251 -9.33 8.69 16.11
C GLN A 251 -9.04 8.72 17.61
N ARG A 252 -8.30 9.71 18.11
CA ARG A 252 -7.87 9.68 19.52
C ARG A 252 -9.06 9.72 20.48
N TYR A 253 -10.14 10.40 20.10
CA TYR A 253 -11.40 10.36 20.86
C TYR A 253 -12.12 9.02 20.75
N LEU A 254 -12.24 8.43 19.56
CA LEU A 254 -12.88 7.11 19.39
C LEU A 254 -12.11 6.02 20.14
N PHE A 255 -10.77 6.03 20.06
CA PHE A 255 -9.91 5.11 20.80
C PHE A 255 -10.01 5.33 22.32
N LYS A 256 -10.14 6.60 22.78
CA LYS A 256 -10.41 6.95 24.18
C LYS A 256 -11.75 6.38 24.66
N CYS A 257 -12.80 6.42 23.84
CA CYS A 257 -14.10 5.81 24.15
C CYS A 257 -14.01 4.28 24.34
N PHE A 258 -13.04 3.62 23.72
CA PHE A 258 -12.77 2.18 23.84
C PHE A 258 -11.60 1.81 24.78
N THR A 259 -11.04 2.77 25.51
CA THR A 259 -9.95 2.52 26.48
C THR A 259 -10.47 2.53 27.92
N LYS A 260 -10.20 1.47 28.69
CA LYS A 260 -10.77 1.29 30.06
C LYS A 260 -10.39 2.37 31.05
N ASP A 261 -9.20 2.95 30.92
CA ASP A 261 -8.71 4.01 31.81
C ASP A 261 -9.44 5.34 31.62
N TYR A 262 -10.17 5.52 30.51
CA TYR A 262 -11.01 6.69 30.23
C TYR A 262 -12.51 6.38 30.22
N ASN A 263 -12.88 5.15 29.85
CA ASN A 263 -14.24 4.64 29.89
C ASN A 263 -14.28 3.30 30.65
N ALA A 264 -14.63 3.35 31.93
CA ALA A 264 -14.74 2.15 32.77
C ALA A 264 -15.79 1.13 32.28
N SER A 265 -16.71 1.55 31.41
CA SER A 265 -17.69 0.66 30.74
C SER A 265 -17.24 0.15 29.38
N SER A 266 -16.00 0.46 28.94
CA SER A 266 -15.47 -0.05 27.67
C SER A 266 -15.39 -1.59 27.69
N PRO A 267 -15.80 -2.28 26.61
CA PRO A 267 -15.58 -3.72 26.49
C PRO A 267 -14.07 -4.07 26.46
N THR A 268 -13.25 -3.18 25.87
CA THR A 268 -11.84 -3.43 25.51
C THR A 268 -10.86 -2.72 26.44
N LYS A 269 -9.62 -3.21 26.53
CA LYS A 269 -8.56 -2.59 27.34
C LYS A 269 -8.12 -1.25 26.73
N TYR A 270 -7.80 -1.27 25.43
CA TYR A 270 -7.42 -0.12 24.62
C TYR A 270 -8.38 0.08 23.44
N GLY A 271 -8.31 1.24 22.80
CA GLY A 271 -9.03 1.51 21.57
C GLY A 271 -8.40 0.87 20.33
N TYR A 272 -7.07 0.99 20.19
CA TYR A 272 -6.35 0.68 18.94
C TYR A 272 -5.06 -0.13 19.17
N VAL A 273 -4.43 -0.56 18.07
CA VAL A 273 -3.06 -1.09 18.01
C VAL A 273 -2.50 -0.94 16.59
N SER A 274 -1.29 -0.37 16.49
CA SER A 274 -0.50 -0.27 15.25
C SER A 274 0.97 0.05 15.58
N GLU A 275 1.91 -0.34 14.71
CA GLU A 275 3.26 0.25 14.67
C GLU A 275 3.51 1.13 13.44
N TYR A 276 2.59 1.11 12.49
CA TYR A 276 2.70 1.84 11.23
C TYR A 276 2.24 3.28 11.41
N TRP A 277 3.20 4.20 11.38
CA TRP A 277 3.02 5.65 11.46
C TRP A 277 2.80 6.31 10.09
N PHE A 278 3.02 5.56 8.99
CA PHE A 278 3.11 6.09 7.62
C PHE A 278 1.95 7.02 7.25
N ASN A 279 0.71 6.64 7.56
CA ASN A 279 -0.49 7.42 7.26
C ASN A 279 -0.53 8.80 7.95
N TYR A 280 0.00 8.92 9.18
CA TYR A 280 0.14 10.21 9.86
C TYR A 280 1.12 11.11 9.10
N GLY A 281 2.31 10.60 8.79
CA GLY A 281 3.36 11.37 8.10
C GLY A 281 3.00 11.75 6.66
N TRP A 282 2.67 10.74 5.85
CA TRP A 282 2.38 10.92 4.43
C TRP A 282 1.17 11.83 4.18
N SER A 283 0.15 11.79 5.05
CA SER A 283 -1.03 12.64 4.84
C SER A 283 -0.73 14.13 5.01
N VAL A 284 0.30 14.52 5.77
CA VAL A 284 0.79 15.91 5.82
C VAL A 284 1.94 16.20 4.85
N GLY A 285 2.38 15.22 4.04
CA GLY A 285 3.52 15.35 3.12
C GLY A 285 4.89 15.01 3.72
N GLY A 286 4.94 14.64 5.00
CA GLY A 286 6.16 14.18 5.66
C GLY A 286 6.49 12.73 5.32
N ASP A 287 7.74 12.34 5.58
CA ASP A 287 8.21 10.97 5.40
C ASP A 287 9.42 10.69 6.31
N VAL A 288 9.91 9.45 6.33
CA VAL A 288 11.16 9.09 7.01
C VAL A 288 12.40 9.59 6.25
N VAL A 289 12.36 9.63 4.92
CA VAL A 289 13.42 10.19 4.05
C VAL A 289 12.84 10.90 2.83
N GLN A 290 13.37 12.08 2.52
CA GLN A 290 12.94 12.91 1.38
C GLN A 290 14.16 13.56 0.70
N TYR A 291 14.07 13.80 -0.61
CA TYR A 291 15.17 14.36 -1.41
C TYR A 291 15.06 15.89 -1.45
N ASN A 292 16.19 16.59 -1.35
CA ASN A 292 16.24 18.03 -1.03
C ASN A 292 16.78 18.94 -2.15
N GLY A 293 16.93 18.39 -3.36
CA GLY A 293 17.56 19.04 -4.52
C GLY A 293 19.02 18.63 -4.76
N GLU A 294 19.71 18.18 -3.71
CA GLU A 294 21.10 17.72 -3.76
C GLU A 294 21.21 16.24 -3.33
N LYS A 295 20.60 15.92 -2.18
CA LYS A 295 20.76 14.66 -1.44
C LYS A 295 19.48 14.28 -0.69
N TYR A 296 19.47 13.12 -0.05
CA TYR A 296 18.42 12.75 0.91
C TYR A 296 18.69 13.33 2.28
N ASP A 297 17.64 13.85 2.93
CA ASP A 297 17.62 14.16 4.35
C ASP A 297 16.77 13.11 5.09
N PHE A 298 17.23 12.67 6.28
CA PHE A 298 16.40 11.89 7.20
C PHE A 298 15.41 12.83 7.89
N THR A 299 14.13 12.57 7.68
CA THR A 299 13.04 13.55 7.81
C THR A 299 11.93 13.11 8.77
N LEU A 300 12.03 11.88 9.31
CA LEU A 300 11.12 11.34 10.33
C LEU A 300 10.91 12.27 11.55
N THR A 301 11.91 13.11 11.83
CA THR A 301 11.94 14.05 12.95
C THR A 301 12.04 15.51 12.50
N ASP A 302 11.77 15.81 11.23
CA ASP A 302 11.80 17.18 10.70
C ASP A 302 10.63 18.02 11.25
N THR A 303 10.97 19.14 11.89
CA THR A 303 10.07 20.10 12.54
C THR A 303 9.60 21.21 11.60
N SER A 304 10.15 21.30 10.38
CA SER A 304 9.71 22.28 9.39
C SER A 304 8.37 21.89 8.77
N LYS A 305 7.51 22.90 8.59
CA LYS A 305 6.13 22.75 8.12
C LYS A 305 6.05 22.30 6.67
N ASN A 306 4.96 21.59 6.37
CA ASN A 306 4.58 21.19 5.01
C ASN A 306 3.47 22.11 4.49
N TYR A 307 3.09 22.02 3.21
CA TYR A 307 2.14 22.95 2.60
C TYR A 307 1.17 22.28 1.63
N LEU A 308 -0.10 22.67 1.68
CA LEU A 308 -1.15 22.31 0.72
C LEU A 308 -1.41 23.48 -0.24
N ALA A 309 -1.46 23.22 -1.54
CA ALA A 309 -1.90 24.19 -2.53
C ALA A 309 -3.43 24.34 -2.49
N THR A 310 -3.92 25.52 -2.11
CA THR A 310 -5.37 25.83 -2.04
C THR A 310 -5.95 26.35 -3.35
N LYS A 311 -5.09 26.65 -4.32
CA LYS A 311 -5.39 27.04 -5.70
C LYS A 311 -4.22 26.58 -6.60
N ALA A 312 -4.34 26.74 -7.91
CA ALA A 312 -3.20 26.50 -8.80
C ALA A 312 -2.07 27.49 -8.50
N VAL A 313 -0.86 26.99 -8.27
CA VAL A 313 0.33 27.76 -7.88
C VAL A 313 1.59 27.23 -8.57
N THR A 314 2.67 28.01 -8.53
CA THR A 314 4.01 27.59 -8.93
C THR A 314 4.97 27.82 -7.77
N VAL A 315 5.64 26.76 -7.32
CA VAL A 315 6.66 26.82 -6.26
C VAL A 315 7.96 26.30 -6.84
N ASN A 316 9.07 27.04 -6.68
CA ASN A 316 10.39 26.65 -7.21
C ASN A 316 10.45 26.34 -8.73
N GLY A 317 9.44 26.77 -9.50
CA GLY A 317 9.28 26.45 -10.92
C GLY A 317 8.42 25.21 -11.22
N LYS A 318 8.15 24.35 -10.23
CA LYS A 318 7.17 23.25 -10.35
C LYS A 318 5.75 23.80 -10.16
N SER A 319 4.80 23.34 -10.98
CA SER A 319 3.40 23.74 -10.89
C SER A 319 2.61 22.72 -10.07
N TYR A 320 1.75 23.21 -9.18
CA TYR A 320 0.89 22.41 -8.31
C TYR A 320 -0.57 22.82 -8.49
N ALA A 321 -1.45 21.83 -8.60
CA ALA A 321 -2.89 22.01 -8.64
C ALA A 321 -3.50 22.19 -7.24
N ALA A 322 -4.74 22.67 -7.21
CA ALA A 322 -5.52 22.77 -5.97
C ALA A 322 -5.73 21.38 -5.35
N GLY A 323 -5.42 21.24 -4.06
CA GLY A 323 -5.45 19.98 -3.31
C GLY A 323 -4.13 19.20 -3.34
N GLU A 324 -3.09 19.67 -4.02
CA GLU A 324 -1.78 19.01 -3.99
C GLU A 324 -0.91 19.49 -2.83
N ILE A 325 -0.19 18.56 -2.19
CA ILE A 325 0.85 18.88 -1.22
C ILE A 325 2.16 19.21 -1.96
N ILE A 326 2.83 20.28 -1.53
CA ILE A 326 4.11 20.74 -2.05
C ILE A 326 5.23 19.77 -1.63
N GLU A 327 6.10 19.39 -2.57
CA GLU A 327 7.17 18.42 -2.29
C GLU A 327 8.31 19.02 -1.46
N TYR A 328 9.02 18.15 -0.75
CA TYR A 328 10.13 18.52 0.14
C TYR A 328 11.26 19.30 -0.56
N GLU A 329 11.53 19.00 -1.83
CA GLU A 329 12.51 19.71 -2.67
C GLU A 329 12.12 21.20 -2.83
N ASP A 330 10.83 21.47 -2.96
CA ASP A 330 10.28 22.82 -3.21
C ASP A 330 9.86 23.56 -1.93
N LYS A 331 9.64 22.87 -0.80
CA LYS A 331 9.06 23.46 0.43
C LYS A 331 9.86 24.64 1.00
N LYS A 332 11.15 24.74 0.71
CA LYS A 332 12.00 25.88 1.10
C LYS A 332 11.61 27.19 0.40
N ALA A 333 11.00 27.11 -0.79
CA ALA A 333 10.46 28.26 -1.52
C ALA A 333 8.95 28.50 -1.21
N ALA A 334 8.26 27.54 -0.60
CA ALA A 334 6.82 27.57 -0.37
C ALA A 334 6.34 28.72 0.54
N SER A 335 7.05 29.01 1.63
CA SER A 335 6.61 29.96 2.68
C SER A 335 6.39 31.41 2.24
N SER A 336 6.72 31.75 0.98
CA SER A 336 6.49 33.06 0.37
C SER A 336 5.41 33.08 -0.73
N VAL A 337 4.75 31.94 -1.01
CA VAL A 337 3.81 31.77 -2.12
C VAL A 337 2.36 31.90 -1.63
N ASP A 338 1.65 32.89 -2.17
CA ASP A 338 0.20 33.06 -1.96
C ASP A 338 -0.59 31.88 -2.57
N GLY A 339 -1.60 31.42 -1.83
CA GLY A 339 -2.40 30.24 -2.18
C GLY A 339 -1.95 28.94 -1.53
N LEU A 340 -0.93 28.97 -0.66
CA LEU A 340 -0.59 27.82 0.17
C LEU A 340 -1.28 27.87 1.54
N TYR A 341 -1.48 26.69 2.13
CA TYR A 341 -1.95 26.49 3.48
C TYR A 341 -0.94 25.64 4.26
N GLU A 342 -0.64 26.02 5.51
CA GLU A 342 0.35 25.33 6.34
C GLU A 342 -0.21 24.00 6.87
N LEU A 343 0.51 22.91 6.65
CA LEU A 343 0.24 21.60 7.23
C LEU A 343 1.26 21.28 8.35
N PRO A 344 0.90 20.40 9.30
CA PRO A 344 1.84 19.93 10.31
C PRO A 344 3.15 19.38 9.71
N SER A 345 4.23 19.57 10.47
CA SER A 345 5.54 18.97 10.21
C SER A 345 5.50 17.45 10.37
N MET A 346 6.53 16.76 9.86
CA MET A 346 6.68 15.31 10.06
C MET A 346 6.85 14.96 11.55
N TYR A 347 7.57 15.79 12.30
CA TYR A 347 7.71 15.68 13.75
C TYR A 347 6.35 15.75 14.47
N GLU A 348 5.49 16.70 14.13
CA GLU A 348 4.16 16.84 14.75
C GLU A 348 3.27 15.61 14.46
N ALA A 349 3.27 15.12 13.22
CA ALA A 349 2.54 13.92 12.82
C ALA A 349 3.05 12.66 13.54
N LEU A 350 4.37 12.50 13.64
CA LEU A 350 5.01 11.40 14.37
C LEU A 350 4.68 11.46 15.87
N CYS A 351 4.81 12.63 16.50
CA CYS A 351 4.54 12.80 17.92
C CYS A 351 3.08 12.50 18.25
N GLU A 352 2.12 12.87 17.39
CA GLU A 352 0.71 12.52 17.58
C GLU A 352 0.47 11.01 17.48
N PHE A 353 1.06 10.32 16.49
CA PHE A 353 1.02 8.87 16.40
C PHE A 353 1.62 8.19 17.66
N LEU A 354 2.81 8.63 18.10
CA LEU A 354 3.48 8.05 19.27
C LEU A 354 2.69 8.26 20.56
N LYS A 355 1.98 9.39 20.69
CA LYS A 355 1.12 9.65 21.85
C LYS A 355 -0.01 8.62 21.97
N LEU A 356 -0.46 7.97 20.88
CA LEU A 356 -1.46 6.91 20.97
C LEU A 356 -1.03 5.75 21.88
N SER A 357 0.21 5.22 21.68
CA SER A 357 0.71 4.02 22.35
C SER A 357 1.58 4.30 23.59
N VAL A 358 2.19 5.48 23.68
CA VAL A 358 2.96 5.85 24.87
C VAL A 358 2.01 6.08 26.05
N ARG A 359 2.42 5.59 27.22
CA ARG A 359 1.64 5.67 28.47
C ARG A 359 1.57 7.09 29.00
N THR A 360 0.53 7.38 29.79
CA THR A 360 0.31 8.68 30.46
C THR A 360 1.37 9.06 31.49
N ASP A 361 2.09 8.07 32.03
CA ASP A 361 3.24 8.24 32.94
C ASP A 361 4.59 8.38 32.21
N ARG A 362 4.58 8.56 30.88
CA ARG A 362 5.76 8.71 30.02
C ARG A 362 5.59 9.85 29.02
N SER A 363 6.71 10.36 28.54
CA SER A 363 6.77 11.43 27.54
C SER A 363 7.32 10.91 26.21
N VAL A 364 6.66 11.30 25.12
CA VAL A 364 7.12 11.14 23.73
C VAL A 364 8.26 12.12 23.44
N ASP A 365 8.12 13.35 23.94
CA ASP A 365 9.19 14.35 23.97
C ASP A 365 8.91 15.40 25.06
N ALA A 366 9.75 16.43 25.17
CA ALA A 366 9.64 17.50 26.16
C ALA A 366 8.22 18.10 26.24
N GLY A 367 7.54 17.90 27.37
CA GLY A 367 6.17 18.38 27.61
C GLY A 367 5.06 17.57 26.92
N MET A 368 5.38 16.56 26.13
CA MET A 368 4.43 15.75 25.37
C MET A 368 4.23 14.37 26.00
N ASN A 369 3.30 14.25 26.95
CA ASN A 369 2.94 12.96 27.53
C ASN A 369 2.04 12.13 26.62
N GLY A 370 2.15 10.80 26.74
CA GLY A 370 1.31 9.87 25.99
C GLY A 370 -0.16 9.84 26.46
N TYR A 371 -1.02 9.33 25.58
CA TYR A 371 -2.45 9.14 25.80
C TYR A 371 -2.77 7.76 26.39
N GLY A 372 -1.96 6.73 26.14
CA GLY A 372 -2.22 5.37 26.63
C GLY A 372 -3.49 4.70 26.10
N ILE A 373 -3.91 5.03 24.87
CA ILE A 373 -5.16 4.56 24.23
C ILE A 373 -4.95 3.45 23.20
N SER A 374 -3.70 3.08 22.93
CA SER A 374 -3.29 1.99 22.05
C SER A 374 -2.40 1.00 22.80
N GLU A 375 -2.52 -0.30 22.49
CA GLU A 375 -1.51 -1.28 22.92
C GLU A 375 -0.19 -0.98 22.17
N PRO A 376 0.98 -0.89 22.86
CA PRO A 376 2.28 -0.75 22.19
C PRO A 376 2.86 -2.10 21.70
N ASP A 377 2.42 -3.23 22.25
CA ASP A 377 2.76 -4.56 21.77
C ASP A 377 1.89 -4.96 20.56
N VAL A 378 2.53 -5.07 19.41
CA VAL A 378 1.91 -5.38 18.11
C VAL A 378 2.09 -6.85 17.71
N SER A 379 2.75 -7.67 18.54
CA SER A 379 3.12 -9.05 18.20
C SER A 379 1.95 -9.96 17.83
N ASN A 380 0.71 -9.62 18.22
CA ASN A 380 -0.48 -10.35 17.82
C ASN A 380 -1.75 -9.47 17.77
N VAL A 381 -1.76 -8.45 16.89
CA VAL A 381 -2.90 -7.52 16.66
C VAL A 381 -4.24 -8.25 16.52
N VAL A 382 -4.29 -9.27 15.66
CA VAL A 382 -5.54 -9.98 15.33
C VAL A 382 -6.09 -10.77 16.53
N ASN A 383 -5.23 -11.40 17.34
CA ASN A 383 -5.67 -11.97 18.61
C ASN A 383 -6.11 -10.90 19.62
N GLY A 384 -5.48 -9.71 19.62
CA GLY A 384 -5.90 -8.56 20.42
C GLY A 384 -7.35 -8.15 20.15
N LEU A 385 -7.76 -8.15 18.87
CA LEU A 385 -9.14 -7.94 18.44
C LEU A 385 -10.08 -9.08 18.89
N PHE A 386 -9.72 -10.35 18.68
CA PHE A 386 -10.57 -11.48 19.07
C PHE A 386 -10.74 -11.67 20.58
N THR A 387 -9.73 -11.31 21.38
CA THR A 387 -9.76 -11.42 22.85
C THR A 387 -10.37 -10.21 23.55
N GLY A 388 -10.63 -9.11 22.82
CA GLY A 388 -11.13 -7.87 23.41
C GLY A 388 -10.04 -7.06 24.14
N ASN A 389 -8.77 -7.23 23.74
CA ASN A 389 -7.71 -6.32 24.16
C ASN A 389 -7.89 -4.95 23.49
N THR A 390 -8.23 -4.92 22.20
CA THR A 390 -8.46 -3.70 21.42
C THR A 390 -9.81 -3.72 20.68
N ALA A 391 -10.39 -2.55 20.43
CA ALA A 391 -11.62 -2.42 19.62
C ALA A 391 -11.33 -2.26 18.13
N MET A 392 -10.17 -1.69 17.80
CA MET A 392 -9.63 -1.50 16.46
C MET A 392 -8.17 -1.99 16.40
N GLY A 393 -7.67 -2.25 15.20
CA GLY A 393 -6.29 -2.68 14.99
C GLY A 393 -5.88 -2.66 13.53
N ARG A 394 -4.63 -2.24 13.28
CA ARG A 394 -4.05 -2.21 11.94
C ARG A 394 -3.63 -3.61 11.50
N GLY A 395 -4.23 -4.11 10.41
CA GLY A 395 -3.89 -5.39 9.79
C GLY A 395 -3.71 -5.26 8.28
N VAL A 396 -3.72 -6.39 7.58
CA VAL A 396 -3.60 -6.49 6.11
C VAL A 396 -4.78 -7.27 5.54
N PHE A 397 -5.15 -7.03 4.29
CA PHE A 397 -6.25 -7.71 3.61
C PHE A 397 -6.11 -9.25 3.66
N GLY A 398 -4.88 -9.77 3.54
CA GLY A 398 -4.55 -11.19 3.69
C GLY A 398 -4.90 -11.81 5.06
N ASN A 399 -5.11 -11.01 6.12
CA ASN A 399 -5.62 -11.53 7.40
C ASN A 399 -7.09 -12.00 7.29
N LEU A 400 -7.84 -11.57 6.26
CA LEU A 400 -9.22 -11.97 6.06
C LEU A 400 -9.36 -13.49 5.86
N PRO A 401 -8.73 -14.14 4.85
CA PRO A 401 -8.74 -15.61 4.76
C PRO A 401 -7.95 -16.30 5.88
N ASP A 402 -6.81 -15.72 6.30
CA ASP A 402 -5.83 -16.42 7.13
C ASP A 402 -6.16 -16.37 8.63
N SER A 403 -7.13 -15.56 9.06
CA SER A 403 -7.52 -15.46 10.48
C SER A 403 -9.00 -15.10 10.70
N PHE A 404 -9.54 -14.09 10.02
CA PHE A 404 -10.90 -13.64 10.28
C PHE A 404 -11.98 -14.61 9.77
N SER A 405 -11.86 -15.13 8.56
CA SER A 405 -12.84 -16.06 7.99
C SER A 405 -12.83 -17.45 8.64
N GLN A 406 -11.77 -17.76 9.39
CA GLN A 406 -11.64 -19.00 10.17
C GLN A 406 -12.17 -18.84 11.60
N SER A 407 -12.48 -17.61 12.02
CA SER A 407 -12.95 -17.28 13.37
C SER A 407 -14.46 -17.47 13.50
N GLN A 408 -14.90 -18.06 14.62
CA GLN A 408 -16.34 -18.06 14.99
C GLN A 408 -16.89 -16.64 15.23
N LYS A 409 -16.03 -15.64 15.32
CA LYS A 409 -16.37 -14.21 15.48
C LYS A 409 -16.34 -13.42 14.16
N ILE A 410 -16.34 -14.06 12.99
CA ILE A 410 -16.25 -13.39 11.69
C ILE A 410 -17.23 -12.20 11.54
N ALA A 411 -18.47 -12.35 12.00
CA ALA A 411 -19.51 -11.32 11.90
C ALA A 411 -19.29 -10.12 12.87
N ASP A 412 -18.45 -10.27 13.90
CA ASP A 412 -18.18 -9.21 14.88
C ASP A 412 -17.29 -8.08 14.33
N PHE A 413 -16.65 -8.22 13.16
CA PHE A 413 -15.64 -7.27 12.67
C PHE A 413 -15.88 -6.80 11.23
N ASP A 414 -15.30 -5.64 10.90
CA ASP A 414 -15.26 -5.09 9.54
C ASP A 414 -13.97 -4.28 9.28
N MET A 415 -13.83 -3.74 8.06
CA MET A 415 -12.73 -2.84 7.67
C MET A 415 -13.20 -1.37 7.65
N CYS A 416 -12.31 -0.44 7.99
CA CYS A 416 -12.44 0.99 7.71
C CYS A 416 -11.16 1.56 7.08
N LEU A 417 -11.28 2.71 6.43
CA LEU A 417 -10.14 3.40 5.82
C LEU A 417 -9.01 3.70 6.81
N SER A 418 -7.82 3.88 6.24
CA SER A 418 -6.70 4.48 6.95
C SER A 418 -6.99 5.95 7.27
N GLU A 419 -6.38 6.43 8.33
CA GLU A 419 -6.42 7.83 8.75
C GLU A 419 -5.75 8.80 7.77
N GLN A 420 -6.22 10.06 7.83
CA GLN A 420 -5.85 11.14 6.94
C GLN A 420 -5.94 12.47 7.70
N TYR A 421 -4.97 13.36 7.53
CA TYR A 421 -5.09 14.73 8.04
C TYR A 421 -6.29 15.45 7.42
N ARG A 422 -7.16 16.03 8.26
CA ARG A 422 -8.35 16.82 7.86
C ARG A 422 -8.63 17.89 8.90
N GLU A 423 -8.95 19.11 8.47
CA GLU A 423 -9.48 20.16 9.34
C GLU A 423 -10.97 20.43 9.11
N TYR A 424 -11.66 20.80 10.18
CA TYR A 424 -13.07 21.20 10.17
C TYR A 424 -13.21 22.60 10.77
N GLU A 425 -14.20 23.37 10.31
CA GLU A 425 -14.39 24.76 10.74
C GLU A 425 -14.64 24.85 12.26
N GLY A 426 -13.94 25.77 12.92
CA GLY A 426 -13.94 25.90 14.38
C GLY A 426 -13.20 24.81 15.16
N GLY A 427 -12.63 23.78 14.50
CA GLY A 427 -11.82 22.73 15.10
C GLY A 427 -12.61 21.67 15.88
N SER A 428 -12.20 20.40 15.79
CA SER A 428 -13.02 19.24 16.17
C SER A 428 -13.19 18.98 17.67
N THR A 429 -12.39 19.58 18.56
CA THR A 429 -12.36 19.25 20.01
C THR A 429 -12.59 20.44 20.93
N TYR A 430 -12.98 20.15 22.17
CA TYR A 430 -13.08 21.13 23.27
C TYR A 430 -12.56 20.55 24.59
N GLN A 431 -12.23 21.44 25.52
CA GLN A 431 -11.77 21.09 26.88
C GLN A 431 -12.94 21.24 27.87
N LYS A 432 -13.40 20.12 28.45
CA LYS A 432 -14.59 20.10 29.31
C LYS A 432 -14.32 20.80 30.66
N GLU A 433 -15.30 21.56 31.14
CA GLU A 433 -15.26 22.29 32.42
C GLU A 433 -14.04 23.24 32.58
N GLY A 434 -13.44 23.68 31.46
CA GLY A 434 -12.24 24.53 31.47
C GLY A 434 -10.97 23.83 31.96
N LYS A 435 -10.99 22.50 32.15
CA LYS A 435 -9.84 21.70 32.58
C LYS A 435 -9.02 21.30 31.36
N SER A 436 -7.71 21.45 31.43
CA SER A 436 -6.80 21.15 30.31
C SER A 436 -6.37 19.68 30.25
N GLY A 437 -5.87 19.27 29.07
CA GLY A 437 -5.17 18.00 28.86
C GLY A 437 -6.09 16.85 28.45
N PHE A 438 -5.52 15.83 27.79
CA PHE A 438 -6.26 14.80 27.05
C PHE A 438 -7.39 14.09 27.82
N ALA A 439 -7.27 13.91 29.15
CA ALA A 439 -8.37 13.37 29.97
C ALA A 439 -9.65 14.22 29.87
N ASN A 440 -9.51 15.54 29.78
CA ASN A 440 -10.59 16.52 29.68
C ASN A 440 -10.94 16.94 28.25
N GLU A 441 -10.28 16.37 27.23
CA GLU A 441 -10.56 16.62 25.81
C GLU A 441 -11.70 15.73 25.28
N TYR A 442 -12.65 16.33 24.56
CA TYR A 442 -13.80 15.66 23.93
C TYR A 442 -14.03 16.24 22.54
N LEU A 443 -14.66 15.48 21.63
CA LEU A 443 -15.11 16.03 20.34
C LEU A 443 -16.26 17.02 20.53
N LYS A 444 -16.30 18.06 19.70
CA LYS A 444 -17.45 18.95 19.57
C LYS A 444 -18.62 18.20 18.92
N VAL A 445 -19.82 18.40 19.46
CA VAL A 445 -21.06 17.80 18.94
C VAL A 445 -21.66 18.73 17.90
N ILE A 446 -21.90 18.21 16.69
CA ILE A 446 -22.47 18.95 15.57
C ILE A 446 -23.88 19.44 15.93
N GLY A 447 -24.12 20.73 15.74
CA GLY A 447 -25.35 21.41 16.14
C GLY A 447 -25.35 21.98 17.57
N LYS A 448 -24.25 21.90 18.33
CA LYS A 448 -24.08 22.62 19.61
C LYS A 448 -23.23 23.88 19.47
N THR A 449 -23.41 24.79 20.42
CA THR A 449 -22.64 26.04 20.52
C THR A 449 -21.37 25.84 21.33
N TYR A 450 -20.23 26.29 20.79
CA TYR A 450 -18.94 26.37 21.45
C TYR A 450 -18.37 27.78 21.23
N ASP A 451 -17.84 28.40 22.29
CA ASP A 451 -17.19 29.73 22.24
C ASP A 451 -18.05 30.89 21.67
N GLY A 452 -19.37 30.67 21.59
CA GLY A 452 -20.37 31.61 21.05
C GLY A 452 -20.94 31.23 19.68
N GLU A 453 -20.30 30.30 18.96
CA GLU A 453 -20.64 29.92 17.59
C GLU A 453 -21.20 28.48 17.52
N ALA A 454 -22.07 28.21 16.55
CA ALA A 454 -22.63 26.87 16.34
C ALA A 454 -21.64 26.00 15.54
N TYR A 455 -21.19 24.88 16.10
CA TYR A 455 -20.30 23.96 15.41
C TYR A 455 -21.06 23.15 14.36
N THR A 456 -20.77 23.39 13.08
CA THR A 456 -21.45 22.76 11.93
C THR A 456 -20.83 21.44 11.50
N GLY A 457 -19.59 21.14 11.92
CA GLY A 457 -18.81 20.01 11.44
C GLY A 457 -18.35 20.12 9.98
N GLU A 458 -18.47 21.31 9.37
CA GLU A 458 -18.11 21.49 7.96
C GLU A 458 -16.61 21.33 7.73
N LEU A 459 -16.26 20.56 6.69
CA LEU A 459 -14.89 20.37 6.24
C LEU A 459 -14.29 21.70 5.77
N LYS A 460 -13.20 22.12 6.42
CA LYS A 460 -12.61 23.45 6.29
C LYS A 460 -12.17 23.75 4.86
N LYS A 461 -12.46 24.95 4.34
CA LYS A 461 -12.13 25.32 2.95
C LYS A 461 -11.43 26.66 2.82
N VAL A 462 -10.28 26.65 2.13
CA VAL A 462 -9.53 27.87 1.78
C VAL A 462 -9.45 27.96 0.26
N ASN A 463 -9.77 29.13 -0.30
CA ASN A 463 -9.89 29.35 -1.75
C ASN A 463 -10.80 28.33 -2.49
N GLY A 464 -11.76 27.72 -1.77
CA GLY A 464 -12.66 26.68 -2.27
C GLY A 464 -12.13 25.24 -2.11
N THR A 465 -10.83 25.08 -1.86
CA THR A 465 -10.16 23.79 -1.66
C THR A 465 -10.31 23.32 -0.21
N ALA A 466 -10.66 22.04 -0.02
CA ALA A 466 -10.76 21.45 1.31
C ALA A 466 -9.38 21.26 1.94
N ILE A 467 -9.25 21.56 3.24
CA ILE A 467 -8.03 21.33 4.02
C ILE A 467 -7.98 19.85 4.42
N VAL A 468 -7.58 19.05 3.44
CA VAL A 468 -7.46 17.59 3.49
C VAL A 468 -6.08 17.20 2.98
N GLY A 469 -5.38 16.42 3.79
CA GLY A 469 -4.07 15.88 3.47
C GLY A 469 -4.12 14.75 2.43
N ALA A 470 -2.97 14.24 2.02
CA ALA A 470 -2.91 13.12 1.09
C ALA A 470 -3.61 11.88 1.69
N SER A 471 -4.59 11.32 0.98
CA SER A 471 -5.08 9.98 1.28
C SER A 471 -3.99 8.99 0.90
N THR A 472 -3.68 8.02 1.76
CA THR A 472 -2.64 7.02 1.50
C THR A 472 -3.01 5.65 2.07
N GLY A 473 -2.48 4.59 1.46
CA GLY A 473 -2.52 3.23 2.01
C GLY A 473 -1.15 2.57 1.91
N ALA A 474 -0.60 2.08 3.02
CA ALA A 474 0.57 1.21 2.97
C ALA A 474 0.18 -0.21 2.52
N ALA A 475 1.06 -0.91 1.80
CA ALA A 475 0.89 -2.34 1.53
C ALA A 475 1.65 -3.20 2.55
N SER A 476 1.25 -4.46 2.69
CA SER A 476 2.17 -5.53 3.12
C SER A 476 3.09 -5.90 1.97
N THR A 477 2.50 -6.07 0.78
CA THR A 477 3.20 -6.28 -0.49
C THR A 477 2.35 -5.74 -1.63
N SER A 478 2.99 -5.02 -2.55
CA SER A 478 2.46 -4.70 -3.87
C SER A 478 3.31 -5.43 -4.90
N VAL A 479 2.69 -6.04 -5.90
CA VAL A 479 3.33 -7.00 -6.79
C VAL A 479 3.14 -6.59 -8.26
N ALA A 480 4.25 -6.64 -9.00
CA ALA A 480 4.26 -6.49 -10.45
C ALA A 480 4.51 -7.81 -11.17
N LEU A 481 4.04 -7.90 -12.42
CA LEU A 481 4.56 -8.86 -13.40
C LEU A 481 5.79 -8.25 -14.08
N VAL A 482 6.88 -9.02 -14.13
CA VAL A 482 8.14 -8.67 -14.82
C VAL A 482 8.52 -9.75 -15.83
N ILE A 483 9.27 -9.37 -16.87
CA ILE A 483 9.95 -10.30 -17.78
C ILE A 483 11.42 -10.37 -17.36
N PRO A 484 11.92 -11.54 -16.89
CA PRO A 484 13.34 -11.71 -16.56
C PRO A 484 14.22 -11.52 -17.80
N SER A 485 15.22 -10.64 -17.72
CA SER A 485 16.11 -10.32 -18.85
C SER A 485 16.99 -11.49 -19.27
N ASN A 486 17.22 -12.44 -18.36
CA ASN A 486 17.93 -13.69 -18.60
C ASN A 486 17.08 -14.78 -19.27
N SER A 487 15.77 -14.56 -19.44
CA SER A 487 14.88 -15.49 -20.15
C SER A 487 15.11 -15.44 -21.67
N ASP A 488 14.74 -16.51 -22.39
CA ASP A 488 14.93 -16.60 -23.84
C ASP A 488 14.24 -15.43 -24.57
N SER A 489 15.02 -14.62 -25.29
CA SER A 489 14.54 -13.39 -25.92
C SER A 489 13.60 -13.62 -27.10
N SER A 490 13.57 -14.84 -27.65
CA SER A 490 12.53 -15.23 -28.62
C SER A 490 11.14 -15.36 -27.99
N LEU A 491 11.06 -15.44 -26.66
CA LEU A 491 9.82 -15.60 -25.90
C LEU A 491 9.32 -14.29 -25.26
N TRP A 492 10.07 -13.19 -25.32
CA TRP A 492 9.68 -11.92 -24.65
C TRP A 492 8.35 -11.34 -25.17
N GLN A 493 8.06 -11.41 -26.47
CA GLN A 493 6.76 -10.98 -27.00
C GLN A 493 5.61 -11.87 -26.50
N ALA A 494 5.82 -13.19 -26.44
CA ALA A 494 4.82 -14.11 -25.89
C ALA A 494 4.57 -13.86 -24.39
N SER A 495 5.63 -13.51 -23.64
CA SER A 495 5.53 -13.03 -22.26
C SER A 495 4.72 -11.74 -22.15
N TRP A 496 4.97 -10.75 -23.03
CA TRP A 496 4.21 -9.50 -23.03
C TRP A 496 2.73 -9.74 -23.29
N ASN A 497 2.36 -10.52 -24.32
CA ASN A 497 0.96 -10.80 -24.65
C ASN A 497 0.20 -11.36 -23.44
N PHE A 498 0.83 -12.29 -22.69
CA PHE A 498 0.25 -12.80 -21.45
C PHE A 498 0.18 -11.73 -20.34
N ILE A 499 1.23 -10.92 -20.12
CA ILE A 499 1.21 -9.85 -19.10
C ILE A 499 0.11 -8.82 -19.38
N SER A 500 -0.05 -8.43 -20.65
CA SER A 500 -1.05 -7.48 -21.12
C SER A 500 -2.47 -7.99 -20.81
N TRP A 501 -2.81 -9.21 -21.22
CA TRP A 501 -4.10 -9.82 -20.91
C TRP A 501 -4.30 -10.11 -19.41
N ALA A 502 -3.25 -10.55 -18.69
CA ALA A 502 -3.32 -10.90 -17.27
C ALA A 502 -3.51 -9.69 -16.35
N SER A 503 -2.95 -8.53 -16.73
CA SER A 503 -3.12 -7.25 -16.02
C SER A 503 -4.31 -6.44 -16.53
N GLY A 504 -4.84 -6.78 -17.72
CA GLY A 504 -6.10 -6.28 -18.24
C GLY A 504 -7.33 -6.84 -17.52
N THR A 505 -8.51 -6.30 -17.87
CA THR A 505 -9.79 -6.58 -17.19
C THR A 505 -10.13 -8.07 -17.11
N ASP A 506 -9.90 -8.83 -18.18
CA ASP A 506 -10.18 -10.27 -18.23
C ASP A 506 -9.36 -11.07 -17.21
N GLY A 507 -8.03 -10.96 -17.26
CA GLY A 507 -7.13 -11.68 -16.35
C GLY A 507 -7.34 -11.26 -14.89
N GLN A 508 -7.51 -9.96 -14.66
CA GLN A 508 -7.77 -9.40 -13.34
C GLN A 508 -9.13 -9.85 -12.77
N THR A 509 -10.13 -10.14 -13.61
CA THR A 509 -11.42 -10.71 -13.16
C THR A 509 -11.25 -12.10 -12.56
N TYR A 510 -10.29 -12.90 -13.04
CA TYR A 510 -9.92 -14.15 -12.36
C TYR A 510 -9.10 -13.90 -11.10
N LEU A 511 -8.19 -12.91 -11.10
CA LEU A 511 -7.45 -12.51 -9.91
C LEU A 511 -8.38 -11.99 -8.79
N ALA A 512 -9.55 -11.43 -9.10
CA ALA A 512 -10.56 -11.03 -8.13
C ALA A 512 -11.17 -12.19 -7.32
N GLU A 513 -10.91 -13.45 -7.69
CA GLU A 513 -11.17 -14.63 -6.83
C GLU A 513 -10.05 -14.92 -5.82
N SER A 514 -8.92 -14.22 -5.89
CA SER A 514 -7.80 -14.38 -4.94
C SER A 514 -8.20 -13.85 -3.58
N LYS A 515 -8.16 -14.71 -2.56
CA LYS A 515 -8.45 -14.27 -1.18
C LYS A 515 -7.30 -13.46 -0.56
N THR A 516 -6.12 -13.50 -1.17
CA THR A 516 -4.90 -12.84 -0.68
C THR A 516 -4.65 -11.49 -1.34
N TYR A 517 -5.22 -11.23 -2.52
CA TYR A 517 -4.82 -10.11 -3.36
C TYR A 517 -6.01 -9.30 -3.88
N ILE A 518 -5.86 -7.98 -3.80
CA ILE A 518 -6.70 -6.98 -4.45
C ILE A 518 -6.21 -6.82 -5.89
N PRO A 519 -7.09 -6.82 -6.91
CA PRO A 519 -6.73 -6.52 -8.30
C PRO A 519 -6.04 -5.15 -8.43
N ALA A 520 -5.02 -5.06 -9.28
CA ALA A 520 -4.38 -3.79 -9.62
C ALA A 520 -5.15 -2.98 -10.67
N ASN A 521 -5.95 -3.63 -11.52
CA ASN A 521 -6.83 -2.92 -12.44
C ASN A 521 -8.00 -2.30 -11.66
N THR A 522 -8.04 -0.97 -11.59
CA THR A 522 -8.98 -0.18 -10.80
C THR A 522 -10.44 -0.49 -11.15
N SER A 523 -10.76 -0.69 -12.43
CA SER A 523 -12.11 -1.05 -12.87
C SER A 523 -12.57 -2.40 -12.32
N VAL A 524 -11.67 -3.38 -12.19
CA VAL A 524 -11.97 -4.68 -11.58
C VAL A 524 -12.00 -4.59 -10.06
N ALA A 525 -11.08 -3.84 -9.43
CA ALA A 525 -11.01 -3.65 -7.98
C ALA A 525 -12.28 -3.02 -7.38
N PHE A 526 -13.02 -2.20 -8.15
CA PHE A 526 -14.33 -1.68 -7.75
C PHE A 526 -15.53 -2.37 -8.44
N SER A 527 -15.31 -3.47 -9.16
CA SER A 527 -16.37 -4.25 -9.80
C SER A 527 -17.09 -5.18 -8.82
N ASP A 528 -18.29 -5.62 -9.20
CA ASP A 528 -19.03 -6.69 -8.52
C ASP A 528 -18.24 -8.01 -8.42
N ALA A 529 -17.33 -8.28 -9.36
CA ALA A 529 -16.53 -9.52 -9.38
C ALA A 529 -15.51 -9.60 -8.23
N PHE A 530 -15.11 -8.45 -7.68
CA PHE A 530 -14.35 -8.37 -6.42
C PHE A 530 -15.30 -8.05 -5.25
N LEU A 531 -15.95 -6.88 -5.29
CA LEU A 531 -16.65 -6.32 -4.12
C LEU A 531 -17.88 -7.10 -3.65
N LYS A 532 -18.53 -7.89 -4.52
CA LYS A 532 -19.69 -8.74 -4.17
C LYS A 532 -19.35 -10.24 -4.15
N ASN A 533 -18.07 -10.59 -4.22
CA ASN A 533 -17.62 -11.97 -4.13
C ASN A 533 -17.58 -12.41 -2.66
N GLU A 534 -18.70 -12.92 -2.14
CA GLU A 534 -18.83 -13.43 -0.76
C GLU A 534 -17.77 -14.47 -0.37
N SER A 535 -17.19 -15.19 -1.33
CA SER A 535 -16.11 -16.14 -1.05
C SER A 535 -14.78 -15.45 -0.72
N VAL A 536 -14.62 -14.19 -1.08
CA VAL A 536 -13.47 -13.31 -0.78
C VAL A 536 -13.85 -12.35 0.35
N SER A 537 -14.91 -11.54 0.18
CA SER A 537 -15.33 -10.52 1.15
C SER A 537 -15.75 -11.11 2.50
N SER A 538 -16.33 -12.31 2.52
CA SER A 538 -16.80 -12.98 3.73
C SER A 538 -17.71 -12.10 4.61
N GLY A 539 -18.50 -11.20 4.01
CA GLY A 539 -19.34 -10.22 4.69
C GLY A 539 -18.65 -8.94 5.21
N TYR A 540 -17.41 -8.65 4.77
CA TYR A 540 -16.68 -7.40 5.07
C TYR A 540 -16.78 -6.39 3.92
N ASP A 541 -16.68 -5.09 4.23
CA ASP A 541 -16.65 -4.00 3.26
C ASP A 541 -15.27 -3.83 2.60
N ILE A 542 -14.89 -4.83 1.79
CA ILE A 542 -13.58 -4.89 1.11
C ILE A 542 -13.35 -3.77 0.07
N TRP A 543 -14.33 -2.90 -0.16
CA TRP A 543 -14.15 -1.61 -0.84
C TRP A 543 -13.03 -0.78 -0.19
N VAL A 544 -12.90 -0.86 1.14
CA VAL A 544 -11.83 -0.21 1.91
C VAL A 544 -10.44 -0.63 1.44
N ALA A 545 -10.25 -1.93 1.16
CA ALA A 545 -8.98 -2.46 0.70
C ALA A 545 -8.66 -2.02 -0.74
N ALA A 546 -9.67 -2.03 -1.63
CA ALA A 546 -9.56 -1.51 -2.99
C ALA A 546 -9.25 0.01 -3.02
N GLN A 547 -9.89 0.80 -2.17
CA GLN A 547 -9.66 2.24 -2.05
C GLN A 547 -8.27 2.57 -1.47
N ASN A 548 -7.77 1.80 -0.51
CA ASN A 548 -6.40 1.94 -0.04
C ASN A 548 -5.38 1.66 -1.16
N TYR A 549 -5.63 0.72 -2.08
CA TYR A 549 -4.72 0.44 -3.20
C TYR A 549 -4.63 1.60 -4.21
N GLN A 550 -5.73 2.32 -4.46
CA GLN A 550 -5.71 3.51 -5.34
C GLN A 550 -4.72 4.58 -4.87
N ASN A 551 -4.52 4.65 -3.55
CA ASN A 551 -3.70 5.63 -2.86
C ASN A 551 -2.43 4.99 -2.30
N TYR A 552 -1.93 3.92 -2.93
CA TYR A 552 -0.84 3.10 -2.41
C TYR A 552 0.47 3.88 -2.24
N GLY A 553 1.09 3.73 -1.07
CA GLY A 553 2.48 4.06 -0.78
C GLY A 553 3.28 2.79 -0.51
N VAL A 554 4.43 2.65 -1.15
CA VAL A 554 5.43 1.63 -0.81
C VAL A 554 5.95 1.87 0.61
N GLY A 555 6.27 0.81 1.37
CA GLY A 555 6.87 0.95 2.70
C GLY A 555 8.34 1.40 2.66
N ASP A 556 8.85 1.91 3.78
CA ASP A 556 10.26 2.34 3.93
C ASP A 556 11.27 1.26 3.52
N TRP A 557 11.06 0.01 3.94
CA TRP A 557 11.88 -1.14 3.52
C TRP A 557 11.97 -1.34 2.00
N GLY A 558 10.97 -0.90 1.24
CA GLY A 558 10.93 -0.99 -0.22
C GLY A 558 11.45 0.24 -0.96
N TYR A 559 11.83 1.33 -0.27
CA TYR A 559 12.24 2.60 -0.91
C TYR A 559 13.49 2.49 -1.79
N PHE A 560 14.43 1.61 -1.44
CA PHE A 560 15.75 1.48 -2.08
C PHE A 560 16.07 0.01 -2.38
N GLU A 561 17.28 -0.25 -2.88
CA GLU A 561 17.75 -1.60 -3.18
C GLU A 561 18.06 -2.49 -1.96
N ASP A 562 18.18 -1.95 -0.74
CA ASP A 562 18.19 -2.76 0.48
C ASP A 562 17.64 -2.03 1.72
N GLY A 563 17.39 -2.80 2.79
CA GLY A 563 16.86 -2.31 4.07
C GLY A 563 17.92 -1.95 5.13
N SER A 564 19.21 -1.90 4.79
CA SER A 564 20.29 -1.60 5.75
C SER A 564 20.15 -0.21 6.36
N TRP A 565 19.66 0.75 5.58
CA TRP A 565 19.40 2.11 6.02
C TRP A 565 18.24 2.19 7.05
N VAL A 566 17.26 1.28 6.97
CA VAL A 566 16.14 1.15 7.95
C VAL A 566 16.59 0.42 9.22
N THR A 567 17.39 -0.62 9.06
CA THR A 567 17.75 -1.58 10.12
C THR A 567 18.38 -0.91 11.35
N ASN A 568 19.18 0.13 11.16
CA ASN A 568 19.94 0.77 12.25
C ASN A 568 19.06 1.55 13.25
N TRP A 569 18.00 2.22 12.79
CA TRP A 569 17.16 3.08 13.62
C TRP A 569 15.81 2.45 14.00
N SER A 570 15.24 1.60 13.13
CA SER A 570 13.93 0.97 13.33
C SER A 570 13.85 0.12 14.62
N ILE A 571 14.96 -0.51 15.03
CA ILE A 571 15.04 -1.27 16.28
C ILE A 571 14.82 -0.38 17.50
N ASP A 572 15.47 0.79 17.58
CA ASP A 572 15.27 1.73 18.68
C ASP A 572 13.88 2.40 18.61
N PHE A 573 13.41 2.72 17.40
CA PHE A 573 12.07 3.26 17.19
C PHE A 573 11.00 2.33 17.76
N ASN A 574 10.99 1.07 17.32
CA ASN A 574 9.98 0.09 17.70
C ASN A 574 10.12 -0.39 19.15
N SER A 575 11.34 -0.54 19.69
CA SER A 575 11.55 -1.06 21.05
C SER A 575 11.59 0.00 22.16
N LYS A 576 11.77 1.29 21.82
CA LYS A 576 11.96 2.36 22.82
C LYS A 576 11.09 3.59 22.58
N VAL A 577 11.07 4.12 21.36
CA VAL A 577 10.31 5.36 21.05
C VAL A 577 8.81 5.09 21.14
N ARG A 578 8.29 4.03 20.49
CA ARG A 578 6.87 3.60 20.62
C ARG A 578 6.43 3.25 22.05
N TYR A 579 7.38 3.01 22.95
CA TYR A 579 7.17 2.68 24.37
C TYR A 579 7.44 3.85 25.33
N GLY A 580 7.90 5.01 24.85
CA GLY A 580 8.22 6.17 25.68
C GLY A 580 9.41 5.94 26.62
N THR A 581 10.39 5.13 26.22
CA THR A 581 11.67 4.94 26.95
C THR A 581 12.86 5.62 26.25
N MET A 582 12.59 6.29 25.14
CA MET A 582 13.48 7.19 24.40
C MET A 582 12.60 8.30 23.79
N THR A 583 12.99 9.57 23.93
CA THR A 583 12.24 10.68 23.31
C THR A 583 12.54 10.81 21.83
N VAL A 584 11.66 11.47 21.07
CA VAL A 584 11.87 11.76 19.64
C VAL A 584 13.14 12.60 19.43
N THR A 585 13.40 13.59 20.28
CA THR A 585 14.67 14.34 20.30
C THR A 585 15.89 13.42 20.43
N SER A 586 15.98 12.57 21.47
CA SER A 586 17.16 11.71 21.65
C SER A 586 17.25 10.53 20.68
N PHE A 587 16.15 10.15 20.04
CA PHE A 587 16.18 9.29 18.86
C PHE A 587 16.83 10.01 17.66
N SER A 588 16.45 11.28 17.41
CA SER A 588 17.00 12.10 16.34
C SER A 588 18.50 12.36 16.53
N GLU A 589 18.92 12.75 17.75
CA GLU A 589 20.33 12.95 18.12
C GLU A 589 21.19 11.71 17.84
N LYS A 590 20.62 10.51 18.02
CA LYS A 590 21.32 9.24 17.84
C LYS A 590 21.39 8.76 16.39
N HIS A 591 20.31 8.96 15.61
CA HIS A 591 20.11 8.24 14.34
C HIS A 591 20.09 9.12 13.10
N SER A 592 19.74 10.41 13.17
CA SER A 592 19.47 11.20 11.96
C SER A 592 20.67 11.30 11.01
N GLN A 593 21.90 11.43 11.54
CA GLN A 593 23.10 11.50 10.72
C GLN A 593 23.50 10.13 10.10
N SER A 594 23.33 9.03 10.84
CA SER A 594 23.68 7.69 10.34
C SER A 594 22.65 7.18 9.32
N ALA A 595 21.36 7.45 9.56
CA ALA A 595 20.30 7.18 8.60
C ALA A 595 20.49 8.00 7.31
N ALA A 596 20.70 9.32 7.41
CA ALA A 596 20.98 10.15 6.23
C ALA A 596 22.23 9.69 5.46
N ASN A 597 23.31 9.28 6.15
CA ASN A 597 24.49 8.74 5.48
C ASN A 597 24.19 7.43 4.74
N ALA A 598 23.45 6.50 5.36
CA ALA A 598 23.07 5.24 4.73
C ALA A 598 22.14 5.46 3.52
N THR A 599 21.11 6.29 3.65
CA THR A 599 20.20 6.65 2.54
C THR A 599 20.93 7.30 1.37
N ASN A 600 21.96 8.11 1.63
CA ASN A 600 22.76 8.71 0.55
C ASN A 600 23.81 7.75 -0.05
N ALA A 601 24.17 6.67 0.63
CA ALA A 601 24.98 5.58 0.06
C ALA A 601 24.18 4.71 -0.92
N MET A 602 22.84 4.72 -0.86
CA MET A 602 21.98 3.92 -1.73
C MET A 602 22.20 4.25 -3.22
N LEU A 603 22.21 3.23 -4.07
CA LEU A 603 22.39 3.28 -5.52
C LEU A 603 21.17 3.85 -6.27
N THR A 604 20.02 3.97 -5.62
CA THR A 604 18.76 4.43 -6.22
C THR A 604 18.36 5.87 -5.81
N ARG A 605 18.03 6.75 -6.76
CA ARG A 605 17.25 7.98 -6.55
C ARG A 605 15.76 7.72 -6.83
N ILE A 606 14.85 8.30 -6.04
CA ILE A 606 13.40 8.17 -6.17
C ILE A 606 12.81 9.50 -6.66
N VAL A 607 11.99 9.46 -7.70
CA VAL A 607 11.18 10.59 -8.20
C VAL A 607 9.72 10.33 -7.85
N ARG A 608 9.12 11.17 -6.99
CA ARG A 608 7.81 10.91 -6.38
C ARG A 608 6.62 11.40 -7.22
N LYS A 609 6.79 12.48 -7.99
CA LYS A 609 5.84 13.04 -8.96
C LYS A 609 6.59 13.66 -10.15
#